data_AF-W5SSX9-F1
#
_entry.id   AF-W5SSX9-F1
#
_cell.length_a   1.000
_cell.length_b   1.000
_cell.length_c   1.000
_cell.angle_alpha   90.00
_cell.angle_beta   90.00
_cell.angle_gamma   90.00
#
_symmetry.space_group_name_H-M   'P 1'
#
loop_
_entity.id
_entity.type
_entity.pdbx_description
1 polymer ?
#
loop_
_entity_poly.entity_id
_entity_poly.type
_entity_poly.pdbx_seq_one_letter_code
_entity_poly.pdbx_strand_id
1 'polypeptide(L)'
;MTLFLLLSCGSGQQAANSGNPGTAGGEQQGVGSLSSVLMEVGRSAENAFYSFLELLSDTLGFTAKSTTKKEDVGGYFNSLGAKLGDASEELEQVAVKATADLEKGDASKNPIRVAIDTAKTTLSILKGHLES
;
A
#
# COMPACT_ATOMS: atom_id res chain seq x y z
N MET A 1 4.93 40.00 -41.13
CA MET A 1 4.65 40.81 -39.92
C MET A 1 5.45 40.21 -38.78
N THR A 2 6.58 40.83 -38.49
CA THR A 2 7.54 40.42 -37.46
C THR A 2 7.32 41.34 -36.27
N LEU A 3 6.90 40.80 -35.13
CA LEU A 3 6.73 41.58 -33.90
C LEU A 3 7.82 41.19 -32.90
N PHE A 4 8.74 42.13 -32.70
CA PHE A 4 9.84 42.08 -31.74
C PHE A 4 9.30 42.11 -30.29
N LEU A 5 9.65 41.11 -29.49
CA LEU A 5 9.50 41.12 -28.03
C LEU A 5 10.70 41.86 -27.41
N LEU A 6 10.46 43.08 -26.94
CA LEU A 6 11.41 43.94 -26.24
C LEU A 6 11.69 43.39 -24.83
N LEU A 7 12.92 42.91 -24.62
CA LEU A 7 13.52 42.76 -23.29
C LEU A 7 13.79 44.16 -22.72
N SER A 8 12.97 44.60 -21.76
CA SER A 8 13.30 45.76 -20.92
C SER A 8 14.04 45.27 -19.68
N CYS A 9 15.36 45.46 -19.73
CA CYS A 9 16.29 45.39 -18.62
C CYS A 9 16.02 46.60 -17.69
N GLY A 10 15.26 46.37 -16.63
CA GLY A 10 15.02 47.36 -15.57
C GLY A 10 16.23 47.49 -14.65
N SER A 11 17.23 48.27 -15.09
CA SER A 11 18.31 48.78 -14.27
C SER A 11 17.80 49.95 -13.42
N GLY A 12 17.65 49.72 -12.11
CA GLY A 12 17.45 50.77 -11.12
C GLY A 12 18.73 51.02 -10.33
N GLN A 13 19.61 51.90 -10.81
CA GLN A 13 20.44 52.76 -9.96
C GLN A 13 19.53 53.90 -9.49
N GLN A 14 19.53 54.43 -8.26
CA GLN A 14 20.58 54.62 -7.27
C GLN A 14 19.92 55.12 -5.96
N ALA A 15 20.45 54.74 -4.79
CA ALA A 15 20.61 55.65 -3.64
C ALA A 15 21.57 55.00 -2.63
N ALA A 16 22.82 55.45 -2.64
CA ALA A 16 23.72 55.21 -1.53
C ALA A 16 23.24 56.05 -0.34
N ASN A 17 22.88 55.40 0.78
CA ASN A 17 22.94 56.03 2.08
C ASN A 17 23.60 55.06 3.06
N SER A 18 24.70 55.54 3.62
CA SER A 18 25.55 54.89 4.62
C SER A 18 24.81 54.71 5.95
N GLY A 19 24.77 53.49 6.49
CA GLY A 19 24.40 53.29 7.90
C GLY A 19 23.91 51.88 8.27
N ASN A 20 24.81 51.09 8.85
CA ASN A 20 24.61 49.93 9.73
C ASN A 20 24.28 48.52 9.13
N PRO A 21 24.99 47.46 9.59
CA PRO A 21 24.65 46.07 9.31
C PRO A 21 23.69 45.52 10.36
N GLY A 22 22.68 44.78 9.92
CA GLY A 22 21.86 43.96 10.82
C GLY A 22 20.38 44.32 10.76
N THR A 23 19.60 43.48 10.09
CA THR A 23 18.76 42.48 10.77
C THR A 23 18.16 41.57 9.70
N ALA A 24 18.55 40.30 9.77
CA ALA A 24 17.85 39.19 9.16
C ALA A 24 16.45 39.05 9.78
N GLY A 25 15.50 38.46 9.04
CA GLY A 25 14.26 37.98 9.62
C GLY A 25 13.02 38.31 8.82
N GLY A 26 12.96 37.79 7.59
CA GLY A 26 11.71 37.65 6.85
C GLY A 26 11.63 36.22 6.36
N GLU A 27 11.21 35.31 7.24
CA GLU A 27 10.88 33.93 6.89
C GLU A 27 9.67 33.97 5.96
N GLN A 28 9.92 34.15 4.66
CA GLN A 28 8.99 33.64 3.66
C GLN A 28 9.07 32.13 3.77
N GLN A 29 8.07 31.57 4.45
CA GLN A 29 7.77 30.15 4.50
C GLN A 29 7.35 29.69 3.10
N GLY A 30 8.30 29.73 2.18
CA GLY A 30 8.20 29.27 0.81
C GLY A 30 8.37 27.77 0.81
N VAL A 31 7.47 27.10 0.08
CA VAL A 31 7.64 25.71 -0.38
C VAL A 31 9.12 25.51 -0.70
N GLY A 32 9.76 24.52 -0.03
CA GLY A 32 11.18 24.27 -0.22
C GLY A 32 11.54 24.23 -1.70
N SER A 33 12.78 24.61 -2.04
CA SER A 33 13.29 24.53 -3.42
C SER A 33 12.80 23.23 -4.08
N LEU A 34 12.41 23.26 -5.36
CA LEU A 34 11.89 22.06 -6.06
C LEU A 34 12.78 20.83 -5.86
N SER A 35 14.10 21.03 -5.74
CA SER A 35 15.06 19.98 -5.40
C SER A 35 14.83 19.33 -4.03
N SER A 36 14.48 20.08 -2.98
CA SER A 36 14.17 19.52 -1.67
C SER A 36 12.86 18.74 -1.69
N VAL A 37 11.85 19.25 -2.38
CA VAL A 37 10.57 18.53 -2.56
C VAL A 37 10.77 17.21 -3.29
N LEU A 38 11.54 17.20 -4.39
CA LEU A 38 11.84 15.97 -5.13
C LEU A 38 12.64 14.96 -4.29
N MET A 39 13.56 15.44 -3.45
CA MET A 39 14.32 14.58 -2.54
C MET A 39 13.42 13.94 -1.48
N GLU A 40 12.46 14.69 -0.95
CA GLU A 40 11.49 14.22 0.03
C GLU A 40 10.49 13.23 -0.60
N VAL A 41 10.03 13.50 -1.83
CA VAL A 41 9.21 12.56 -2.61
C VAL A 41 9.98 11.27 -2.90
N GLY A 42 11.25 11.35 -3.28
CA GLY A 42 12.09 10.17 -3.50
C GLY A 42 12.20 9.30 -2.24
N ARG A 43 12.44 9.93 -1.09
CA ARG A 43 12.50 9.25 0.21
C ARG A 43 11.15 8.64 0.62
N SER A 44 10.05 9.35 0.36
CA SER A 44 8.70 8.84 0.63
C SER A 44 8.35 7.64 -0.26
N ALA A 45 8.73 7.69 -1.54
CA ALA A 45 8.51 6.59 -2.48
C ALA A 45 9.34 5.35 -2.09
N GLU A 46 10.59 5.56 -1.68
CA GLU A 46 11.47 4.50 -1.18
C GLU A 46 10.88 3.83 0.08
N ASN A 47 10.44 4.63 1.06
CA ASN A 47 9.80 4.09 2.27
C ASN A 47 8.54 3.27 1.93
N ALA A 48 7.66 3.80 1.08
CA ALA A 48 6.46 3.09 0.65
C ALA A 48 6.80 1.78 -0.07
N PHE A 49 7.84 1.78 -0.90
CA PHE A 49 8.31 0.59 -1.60
C PHE A 49 8.86 -0.48 -0.64
N TYR A 50 9.64 -0.10 0.38
CA TYR A 50 10.15 -1.05 1.37
C TYR A 50 9.04 -1.61 2.27
N SER A 51 8.11 -0.77 2.73
CA SER A 51 6.95 -1.28 3.48
C SER A 51 6.10 -2.24 2.65
N PHE A 52 6.00 -2.01 1.33
CA PHE A 52 5.32 -2.95 0.44
C PHE A 52 6.08 -4.29 0.31
N LEU A 53 7.42 -4.27 0.21
CA LEU A 53 8.22 -5.49 0.18
C LEU A 53 8.14 -6.28 1.50
N GLU A 54 8.11 -5.58 2.63
CA GLU A 54 7.91 -6.18 3.96
C GLU A 54 6.53 -6.84 4.04
N LEU A 55 5.46 -6.15 3.63
CA LEU A 55 4.11 -6.73 3.56
C LEU A 55 4.09 -7.98 2.67
N LEU A 56 4.67 -7.91 1.47
CA LEU A 56 4.72 -9.04 0.55
C LEU A 56 5.45 -10.25 1.16
N SER A 57 6.59 -10.02 1.80
CA SER A 57 7.44 -11.10 2.30
C SER A 57 6.95 -11.65 3.65
N ASP A 58 6.69 -10.79 4.62
CA ASP A 58 6.39 -11.21 6.00
C ASP A 58 4.92 -11.58 6.19
N THR A 59 3.99 -10.85 5.55
CA THR A 59 2.55 -11.12 5.69
C THR A 59 2.06 -12.08 4.63
N LEU A 60 2.46 -11.86 3.37
CA LEU A 60 1.96 -12.64 2.23
C LEU A 60 2.88 -13.79 1.84
N GLY A 61 4.07 -13.93 2.46
CA GLY A 61 4.97 -15.06 2.24
C GLY A 61 5.66 -15.07 0.87
N PHE A 62 5.73 -13.94 0.18
CA PHE A 62 6.34 -13.79 -1.14
C PHE A 62 7.55 -12.86 -1.13
N THR A 63 8.75 -13.42 -1.31
CA THR A 63 9.98 -12.62 -1.40
C THR A 63 10.30 -12.29 -2.87
N ALA A 64 10.01 -11.06 -3.28
CA ALA A 64 10.40 -10.55 -4.60
C ALA A 64 11.92 -10.31 -4.70
N LYS A 65 12.50 -10.60 -5.87
CA LYS A 65 13.90 -10.37 -6.23
C LYS A 65 13.98 -9.58 -7.54
N SER A 66 15.17 -9.07 -7.89
CA SER A 66 15.39 -8.38 -9.17
C SER A 66 15.09 -9.23 -10.41
N THR A 67 15.10 -10.56 -10.26
CA THR A 67 14.78 -11.52 -11.32
C THR A 67 13.33 -12.00 -11.30
N THR A 68 12.51 -11.56 -10.33
CA THR A 68 11.10 -11.93 -10.22
C THR A 68 10.34 -11.36 -11.41
N LYS A 69 9.64 -12.24 -12.13
CA LYS A 69 8.80 -11.86 -13.26
C LYS A 69 7.36 -11.65 -12.81
N LYS A 70 6.58 -10.96 -13.64
CA LYS A 70 5.15 -10.73 -13.40
C LYS A 70 4.40 -12.06 -13.24
N GLU A 71 4.77 -13.07 -14.02
CA GLU A 71 4.13 -14.38 -13.99
C GLU A 71 4.41 -15.14 -12.69
N ASP A 72 5.57 -14.92 -12.06
CA ASP A 72 5.90 -15.53 -10.77
C ASP A 72 4.99 -14.98 -9.66
N VAL A 73 4.73 -13.67 -9.69
CA VAL A 73 3.83 -12.99 -8.75
C VAL A 73 2.40 -13.49 -8.94
N GLY A 74 1.90 -13.49 -10.18
CA GLY A 74 0.55 -13.98 -10.48
C GLY A 74 0.39 -15.46 -10.14
N GLY A 75 1.39 -16.29 -10.44
CA GLY A 75 1.39 -17.71 -10.10
C GLY A 75 1.35 -17.96 -8.60
N TYR A 76 2.09 -17.18 -7.82
CA TYR A 76 2.08 -17.29 -6.35
C TYR A 76 0.69 -16.99 -5.77
N PHE A 77 0.10 -15.85 -6.11
CA PHE A 77 -1.20 -15.45 -5.54
C PHE A 77 -2.36 -16.32 -6.04
N ASN A 78 -2.30 -16.82 -7.29
CA ASN A 78 -3.24 -17.85 -7.75
C ASN A 78 -3.13 -19.14 -6.92
N SER A 79 -1.90 -19.60 -6.62
CA SER A 79 -1.71 -20.78 -5.76
C SER A 79 -2.20 -20.54 -4.33
N LEU A 80 -2.00 -19.34 -3.80
CA LEU A 80 -2.51 -18.96 -2.48
C LEU A 80 -4.05 -18.98 -2.46
N GLY A 81 -4.70 -18.39 -3.47
CA GLY A 81 -6.17 -18.42 -3.61
C GLY A 81 -6.73 -19.84 -3.70
N ALA A 82 -6.05 -20.74 -4.43
CA ALA A 82 -6.41 -22.16 -4.47
C ALA A 82 -6.35 -22.82 -3.07
N LYS A 83 -5.24 -22.61 -2.34
CA LYS A 83 -5.07 -23.14 -0.98
C LYS A 83 -6.11 -22.62 0.02
N LEU A 84 -6.56 -21.35 -0.11
CA LEU A 84 -7.66 -20.83 0.70
C LEU A 84 -8.98 -21.54 0.40
N GLY A 85 -9.20 -21.93 -0.86
CA GLY A 85 -10.32 -22.78 -1.27
C GLY A 85 -10.26 -24.16 -0.62
N ASP A 86 -9.14 -24.86 -0.76
CA ASP A 86 -8.92 -26.18 -0.18
C ASP A 86 -9.11 -26.16 1.36
N ALA A 87 -8.54 -25.15 2.04
CA ALA A 87 -8.71 -24.99 3.49
C ALA A 87 -10.18 -24.77 3.90
N SER A 88 -10.96 -24.04 3.09
CA SER A 88 -12.40 -23.86 3.33
C SER A 88 -13.18 -25.18 3.20
N GLU A 89 -12.79 -26.04 2.26
CA GLU A 89 -13.37 -27.37 2.10
C GLU A 89 -12.99 -28.31 3.24
N GLU A 90 -11.74 -28.28 3.70
CA GLU A 90 -11.29 -29.05 4.87
C GLU A 90 -12.04 -28.62 6.15
N LEU A 91 -12.26 -27.31 6.34
CA LEU A 91 -13.07 -26.80 7.44
C LEU A 91 -14.52 -27.33 7.39
N GLU A 92 -15.12 -27.45 6.21
CA GLU A 92 -16.46 -28.06 6.08
C GLU A 92 -16.48 -29.50 6.58
N GLN A 93 -15.44 -30.29 6.26
CA GLN A 93 -15.33 -31.66 6.76
C GLN A 93 -15.20 -31.71 8.29
N VAL A 94 -14.47 -30.77 8.88
CA VAL A 94 -14.36 -30.64 10.35
C VAL A 94 -15.72 -30.30 10.96
N ALA A 95 -16.47 -29.38 10.35
CA ALA A 95 -17.79 -29.02 10.83
C ALA A 95 -18.77 -30.20 10.81
N VAL A 96 -18.81 -30.97 9.72
CA VAL A 96 -19.64 -32.17 9.61
C VAL A 96 -19.30 -33.16 10.73
N LYS A 97 -18.01 -33.46 10.94
CA LYS A 97 -17.54 -34.35 12.01
C LYS A 97 -17.92 -33.85 13.39
N ALA A 98 -17.75 -32.55 13.66
CA ALA A 98 -18.06 -31.94 14.95
C ALA A 98 -19.56 -31.97 15.31
N THR A 99 -20.43 -32.09 14.31
CA THR A 99 -21.88 -32.15 14.50
C THR A 99 -22.49 -33.55 14.40
N ALA A 100 -21.70 -34.57 14.05
CA ALA A 100 -22.19 -35.91 13.74
C ALA A 100 -22.88 -36.61 14.92
N ASP A 101 -22.41 -36.36 16.15
CA ASP A 101 -22.89 -37.04 17.37
C ASP A 101 -23.92 -36.22 18.18
N LEU A 102 -24.41 -35.10 17.64
CA LEU A 102 -25.40 -34.27 18.34
C LEU A 102 -26.80 -34.90 18.23
N GLU A 103 -27.43 -35.20 19.37
CA GLU A 103 -28.82 -35.66 19.44
C GLU A 103 -29.76 -34.64 18.79
N LYS A 104 -30.26 -34.89 17.56
CA LYS A 104 -31.39 -34.24 16.83
C LYS A 104 -31.66 -32.74 17.08
N GLY A 105 -30.69 -32.01 17.61
CA GLY A 105 -30.71 -30.60 17.84
C GLY A 105 -30.33 -29.92 16.55
N ASP A 106 -30.68 -28.65 16.46
CA ASP A 106 -30.35 -27.85 15.30
C ASP A 106 -28.82 -27.71 15.16
N ALA A 107 -28.21 -28.54 14.31
CA ALA A 107 -26.77 -28.55 14.05
C ALA A 107 -26.25 -27.18 13.60
N SER A 108 -27.11 -26.32 13.05
CA SER A 108 -26.77 -24.95 12.67
C SER A 108 -26.51 -24.02 13.86
N LYS A 109 -27.00 -24.38 15.05
CA LYS A 109 -26.75 -23.65 16.31
C LYS A 109 -25.55 -24.19 17.08
N ASN A 110 -24.89 -25.23 16.57
CA ASN A 110 -23.69 -25.74 17.20
C ASN A 110 -22.59 -24.64 17.13
N PRO A 111 -21.95 -24.30 18.26
CA PRO A 111 -20.99 -23.22 18.32
C PRO A 111 -19.75 -23.47 17.43
N ILE A 112 -19.34 -24.72 17.25
CA ILE A 112 -18.23 -25.09 16.35
C ILE A 112 -18.65 -24.87 14.90
N ARG A 113 -19.88 -25.27 14.53
CA ARG A 113 -20.42 -25.04 13.19
C ARG A 113 -20.47 -23.55 12.84
N VAL A 114 -21.01 -22.73 13.73
CA VAL A 114 -21.09 -21.28 13.56
C VAL A 114 -19.71 -20.64 13.41
N ALA A 115 -18.74 -21.04 14.23
CA ALA A 115 -17.37 -20.56 14.13
C ALA A 115 -16.72 -20.95 12.79
N ILE A 116 -16.93 -22.19 12.33
CA ILE A 116 -16.40 -22.67 11.05
C ILE A 116 -17.04 -21.93 9.87
N ASP A 117 -18.37 -21.76 9.85
CA ASP A 117 -19.06 -21.04 8.77
C ASP A 117 -18.60 -19.58 8.69
N THR A 118 -18.31 -18.95 9.83
CA THR A 118 -17.69 -17.62 9.89
C THR A 118 -16.29 -17.63 9.28
N ALA A 119 -15.42 -18.57 9.68
CA ALA A 119 -14.06 -18.69 9.14
C ALA A 119 -14.07 -18.92 7.63
N LYS A 120 -14.95 -19.80 7.12
CA LYS A 120 -15.10 -20.07 5.69
C LYS A 120 -15.54 -18.83 4.90
N THR A 121 -16.40 -18.00 5.47
CA THR A 121 -16.80 -16.71 4.89
C THR A 121 -15.59 -15.78 4.77
N THR A 122 -14.77 -15.67 5.82
CA THR A 122 -13.51 -14.90 5.77
C THR A 122 -12.57 -15.43 4.69
N LEU A 123 -12.36 -16.75 4.60
CA LEU A 123 -11.51 -17.35 3.56
C LEU A 123 -12.03 -17.06 2.15
N SER A 124 -13.35 -17.11 1.95
CA SER A 124 -13.97 -16.79 0.66
C SER A 124 -13.76 -15.33 0.25
N ILE A 125 -13.84 -14.39 1.19
CA ILE A 125 -13.57 -12.97 0.93
C ILE A 125 -12.10 -12.77 0.56
N LEU A 126 -11.18 -13.36 1.34
CA LEU A 126 -9.75 -13.28 1.07
C LEU A 126 -9.38 -13.87 -0.29
N LYS A 127 -9.94 -15.03 -0.64
CA LYS A 127 -9.79 -15.64 -1.96
C LYS A 127 -10.26 -14.70 -3.07
N GLY A 128 -11.43 -14.07 -2.91
CA GLY A 128 -11.94 -13.09 -3.88
C GLY A 128 -11.01 -11.90 -4.10
N HIS A 129 -10.33 -11.42 -3.05
CA HIS A 129 -9.31 -10.37 -3.19
C HIS A 129 -8.04 -10.80 -3.94
N LEU A 130 -7.71 -12.10 -3.94
CA LEU A 130 -6.58 -12.64 -4.69
C LEU A 130 -6.92 -12.90 -6.17
N GLU A 131 -8.20 -13.08 -6.49
CA GLU A 131 -8.70 -13.34 -7.84
C GLU A 131 -9.09 -12.07 -8.62
N SER A 132 -9.20 -10.91 -7.94
CA SER A 132 -9.57 -9.61 -8.52
C SER A 132 -8.38 -8.87 -9.14
#